data_AF-A0A2J8K551-F1
#
_entry.id   AF-A0A2J8K551-F1
#
_cell.length_a   1.000
_cell.length_b   1.000
_cell.length_c   1.000
_cell.angle_alpha   90.00
_cell.angle_beta   90.00
_cell.angle_gamma   90.00
#
_symmetry.space_group_name_H-M   'P 1'
#
loop_
_entity.id
_entity.type
_entity.pdbx_description
1 polymer ?
#
loop_
_entity_poly.entity_id
_entity_poly.type
_entity_poly.pdbx_seq_one_letter_code
_entity_poly.pdbx_strand_id
1 'polypeptide(L)'
;MAEASTANLGSGCEEKRHEGSSSESVPPGTTISRVKLLDTMVDTFLQKLVAAGSSPLLHWDGSAGPRLPSGGQSVKQAFSWAACRLPQGRKEEISDIKEEGNLEAVLNALDKIVEEGKVRKEPAWRPSGIPEKDLHSVMAPYFLQQRDTLRRHVQKQEAENQQLADAVLAGRRQVEELQLQVQARQQAWQALHREQRELVAVLREPE
;
A
#
# COMPACT_ATOMS: atom_id res chain seq x y z
N MET A 1 25.92 0.88 -43.62
CA MET A 1 26.54 -0.44 -43.84
C MET A 1 25.54 -1.47 -43.36
N ALA A 2 24.69 -1.98 -44.23
CA ALA A 2 24.93 -3.06 -45.19
C ALA A 2 24.66 -4.45 -44.55
N GLU A 3 23.64 -5.07 -45.12
CA GLU A 3 22.98 -6.38 -44.96
C GLU A 3 23.87 -7.58 -44.63
N ALA A 4 23.25 -8.61 -44.03
CA ALA A 4 23.21 -9.95 -44.64
C ALA A 4 22.15 -10.86 -43.99
N SER A 5 21.16 -11.22 -44.81
CA SER A 5 20.23 -12.34 -44.62
C SER A 5 20.85 -13.63 -45.14
N THR A 6 20.60 -14.77 -44.47
CA THR A 6 20.44 -16.14 -45.04
C THR A 6 19.72 -16.99 -43.97
N ALA A 7 18.46 -17.38 -44.14
CA ALA A 7 17.94 -18.49 -44.95
C ALA A 7 18.48 -19.88 -44.52
N ASN A 8 17.67 -20.64 -43.78
CA ASN A 8 17.68 -22.09 -43.90
C ASN A 8 16.24 -22.64 -43.95
N LEU A 9 15.98 -23.33 -45.04
CA LEU A 9 14.74 -24.00 -45.41
C LEU A 9 14.76 -25.43 -44.86
N GLY A 10 13.57 -25.96 -44.58
CA GLY A 10 13.30 -27.39 -44.73
C GLY A 10 12.78 -28.09 -43.48
N SER A 11 11.45 -28.24 -43.42
CA SER A 11 10.82 -29.57 -43.50
C SER A 11 9.35 -29.42 -43.12
N GLY A 12 8.49 -29.29 -44.14
CA GLY A 12 7.05 -29.45 -43.99
C GLY A 12 6.71 -30.92 -43.77
N CYS A 13 5.88 -31.19 -42.78
CA CYS A 13 5.09 -32.41 -42.71
C CYS A 13 3.67 -31.97 -42.35
N GLU A 14 2.84 -31.81 -43.39
CA GLU A 14 1.40 -31.70 -43.24
C GLU A 14 0.86 -33.05 -42.78
N GLU A 15 0.16 -33.11 -41.64
CA GLU A 15 -0.94 -34.05 -41.51
C GLU A 15 -2.06 -33.51 -40.60
N LYS A 16 -3.19 -33.28 -41.28
CA LYS A 16 -4.57 -33.53 -40.85
C LYS A 16 -5.14 -32.77 -39.65
N ARG A 17 -5.75 -31.66 -40.05
CA ARG A 17 -7.04 -31.13 -39.57
C ARG A 17 -7.98 -32.24 -39.08
N HIS A 18 -8.21 -32.29 -37.77
CA HIS A 18 -9.42 -32.85 -37.18
C HIS A 18 -10.24 -31.69 -36.61
N GLU A 19 -11.23 -31.24 -37.38
CA GLU A 19 -12.36 -30.51 -36.82
C GLU A 19 -13.27 -31.51 -36.10
N GLY A 20 -13.80 -31.10 -34.95
CA GLY A 20 -14.97 -31.76 -34.38
C GLY A 20 -14.86 -32.14 -32.90
N SER A 21 -14.66 -31.15 -32.02
CA SER A 21 -15.37 -31.12 -30.73
C SER A 21 -15.18 -29.73 -30.12
N SER A 22 -16.14 -28.86 -30.42
CA SER A 22 -16.31 -27.56 -29.77
C SER A 22 -16.55 -27.78 -28.28
N SER A 23 -15.49 -27.75 -27.48
CA SER A 23 -15.64 -27.48 -26.05
C SER A 23 -16.11 -26.04 -25.93
N GLU A 24 -17.36 -25.92 -25.50
CA GLU A 24 -18.04 -24.69 -25.13
C GLU A 24 -17.09 -23.76 -24.38
N SER A 25 -16.67 -22.69 -25.06
CA SER A 25 -15.77 -21.69 -24.54
C SER A 25 -16.47 -20.94 -23.41
N VAL A 26 -16.18 -21.33 -22.17
CA VAL A 26 -16.51 -20.52 -20.99
C VAL A 26 -15.82 -19.16 -21.14
N PRO A 27 -16.52 -18.03 -20.95
CA PRO A 27 -15.95 -16.71 -21.19
C PRO A 27 -14.76 -16.46 -20.25
N PRO A 28 -13.69 -15.80 -20.72
CA PRO A 28 -12.54 -15.45 -19.90
C PRO A 28 -12.92 -14.28 -19.01
N GLY A 29 -13.48 -14.55 -17.82
CA GLY A 29 -13.89 -13.47 -16.94
C GLY A 29 -14.45 -13.84 -15.58
N THR A 30 -14.78 -15.11 -15.33
CA THR A 30 -15.26 -15.53 -14.01
C THR A 30 -14.18 -16.36 -13.33
N THR A 31 -13.22 -15.68 -12.70
CA THR A 31 -12.35 -16.32 -11.72
C THR A 31 -13.25 -16.98 -10.67
N ILE A 32 -13.20 -18.32 -10.59
CA ILE A 32 -13.91 -19.10 -9.58
C ILE A 32 -13.55 -18.51 -8.22
N SER A 33 -14.55 -18.14 -7.41
CA SER A 33 -14.28 -17.57 -6.08
C SER A 33 -13.55 -18.59 -5.22
N ARG A 34 -12.63 -18.11 -4.38
CA ARG A 34 -11.80 -18.99 -3.55
C ARG A 34 -12.64 -19.81 -2.57
N VAL A 35 -13.78 -19.29 -2.13
CA VAL A 35 -14.77 -20.04 -1.31
C VAL A 35 -15.31 -21.24 -2.07
N LYS A 36 -15.75 -21.06 -3.32
CA LYS A 36 -16.26 -22.16 -4.16
C LYS A 36 -15.16 -23.18 -4.47
N LEU A 37 -13.92 -22.71 -4.63
CA LEU A 37 -12.77 -23.57 -4.83
C LEU A 37 -12.53 -24.45 -3.58
N LEU A 38 -12.62 -23.87 -2.38
CA LEU A 38 -12.51 -24.60 -1.11
C LEU A 38 -13.60 -25.67 -0.98
N ASP A 39 -14.87 -25.30 -1.23
CA ASP A 39 -16.00 -26.25 -1.17
C ASP A 39 -15.79 -27.41 -2.15
N THR A 40 -15.35 -27.10 -3.36
CA THR A 40 -15.05 -28.10 -4.40
C THR A 40 -13.88 -29.02 -3.97
N MET A 41 -12.83 -28.48 -3.34
CA MET A 41 -11.71 -29.28 -2.83
C MET A 41 -12.15 -30.22 -1.71
N VAL A 42 -13.00 -29.77 -0.80
CA VAL A 42 -13.53 -30.59 0.29
C VAL A 42 -14.41 -31.72 -0.24
N ASP A 43 -15.32 -31.40 -1.17
CA ASP A 43 -16.18 -32.39 -1.81
C ASP A 43 -15.39 -33.46 -2.56
N THR A 44 -14.41 -33.04 -3.37
CA THR A 44 -13.54 -33.96 -4.10
C THR A 44 -12.69 -34.81 -3.18
N PHE A 45 -12.15 -34.24 -2.09
CA PHE A 45 -11.41 -34.99 -1.07
C PHE A 45 -12.27 -36.08 -0.42
N LEU A 46 -13.47 -35.74 0.05
CA LEU A 46 -14.38 -36.68 0.69
C LEU A 46 -14.83 -37.79 -0.26
N GLN A 47 -15.09 -37.46 -1.53
CA GLN A 47 -15.41 -38.44 -2.56
C GLN A 47 -14.26 -39.44 -2.76
N LYS A 48 -13.01 -38.96 -2.83
CA LYS A 48 -11.83 -39.82 -2.98
C LYS A 48 -11.59 -40.69 -1.75
N LEU A 49 -11.82 -40.16 -0.56
CA LEU A 49 -11.73 -40.91 0.70
C LEU A 49 -12.72 -42.07 0.74
N VAL A 50 -13.98 -41.82 0.39
CA VAL A 50 -15.01 -42.87 0.32
C VAL A 50 -14.69 -43.90 -0.75
N ALA A 51 -14.24 -43.47 -1.94
CA ALA A 51 -13.85 -44.37 -3.02
C ALA A 51 -12.68 -45.29 -2.62
N ALA A 52 -11.67 -44.75 -1.93
CA ALA A 52 -10.53 -45.52 -1.44
C ALA A 52 -10.93 -46.54 -0.36
N GLY A 53 -11.82 -46.16 0.56
CA GLY A 53 -12.33 -47.06 1.60
C GLY A 53 -13.27 -48.15 1.07
N SER A 54 -13.89 -47.94 -0.10
CA SER A 54 -14.83 -48.90 -0.71
C SER A 54 -14.13 -50.01 -1.51
N SER A 55 -12.87 -49.81 -1.92
CA SER A 55 -12.14 -50.73 -2.81
C SER A 55 -11.67 -52.05 -2.13
N PRO A 56 -11.13 -52.04 -0.90
CA PRO A 56 -10.67 -53.28 -0.23
C PRO A 56 -11.81 -54.16 0.29
N LEU A 57 -13.00 -53.58 0.53
CA LEU A 57 -14.11 -54.26 1.19
C LEU A 57 -14.95 -55.14 0.26
N LEU A 58 -14.88 -54.91 -1.04
CA LEU A 58 -15.44 -55.83 -2.04
C LEU A 58 -14.56 -57.08 -2.23
N HIS A 59 -13.33 -57.08 -1.69
CA HIS A 59 -12.39 -58.21 -1.75
C HIS A 59 -12.16 -58.88 -0.38
N TRP A 60 -12.87 -58.46 0.67
CA TRP A 60 -12.82 -59.14 1.97
C TRP A 60 -13.56 -60.48 1.89
N ASP A 61 -12.81 -61.57 1.69
CA ASP A 61 -13.29 -62.95 1.57
C ASP A 61 -13.49 -63.66 2.92
N GLY A 62 -13.33 -62.96 4.04
CA GLY A 62 -13.56 -63.48 5.39
C GLY A 62 -12.50 -64.46 5.90
N SER A 63 -11.36 -64.62 5.22
CA SER A 63 -10.40 -65.68 5.55
C SER A 63 -9.30 -65.31 6.57
N ALA A 64 -9.09 -64.04 6.94
CA ALA A 64 -7.95 -63.68 7.83
C ALA A 64 -8.21 -62.55 8.86
N GLY A 65 -8.83 -62.91 10.01
CA GLY A 65 -8.70 -62.30 11.35
C GLY A 65 -9.50 -61.03 11.72
N PRO A 66 -9.55 -60.62 13.01
CA PRO A 66 -10.07 -61.35 14.19
C PRO A 66 -11.61 -61.31 14.28
N ARG A 67 -12.19 -62.29 14.99
CA ARG A 67 -13.65 -62.52 15.17
C ARG A 67 -14.48 -61.23 15.25
N LEU A 68 -15.30 -61.02 14.21
CA LEU A 68 -16.41 -60.06 14.24
C LEU A 68 -17.47 -60.56 15.24
N PRO A 69 -18.07 -59.66 16.05
CA PRO A 69 -19.11 -60.05 16.98
C PRO A 69 -20.31 -60.61 16.21
N SER A 70 -20.69 -61.84 16.56
CA SER A 70 -21.84 -62.56 16.01
C SER A 70 -23.12 -61.91 16.55
N GLY A 71 -23.47 -60.75 15.99
CA GLY A 71 -24.62 -59.96 16.42
C GLY A 71 -25.01 -58.88 15.39
N GLY A 72 -26.01 -59.18 14.57
CA GLY A 72 -27.12 -58.25 14.29
C GLY A 72 -26.94 -57.04 13.37
N GLN A 73 -25.77 -56.73 12.81
CA GLN A 73 -25.64 -55.91 11.61
C GLN A 73 -24.61 -56.54 10.68
N SER A 74 -24.95 -56.73 9.40
CA SER A 74 -23.94 -57.19 8.45
C SER A 74 -22.82 -56.15 8.43
N VAL A 75 -21.55 -56.57 8.47
CA VAL A 75 -20.39 -55.68 8.39
C VAL A 75 -20.52 -54.66 7.24
N LYS A 76 -21.15 -55.10 6.14
CA LYS A 76 -21.52 -54.26 4.99
C LYS A 76 -22.44 -53.09 5.37
N GLN A 77 -23.43 -53.27 6.23
CA GLN A 77 -24.30 -52.20 6.74
C GLN A 77 -23.52 -51.21 7.63
N ALA A 78 -22.62 -51.68 8.49
CA ALA A 78 -21.80 -50.81 9.33
C ALA A 78 -20.86 -49.92 8.50
N PHE A 79 -20.25 -50.48 7.45
CA PHE A 79 -19.42 -49.72 6.52
C PHE A 79 -20.23 -48.79 5.63
N SER A 80 -21.39 -49.21 5.13
CA SER A 80 -22.29 -48.33 4.37
C SER A 80 -22.75 -47.14 5.21
N TRP A 81 -23.06 -47.36 6.49
CA TRP A 81 -23.38 -46.28 7.43
C TRP A 81 -22.20 -45.35 7.66
N ALA A 82 -20.99 -45.89 7.86
CA ALA A 82 -19.77 -45.09 8.04
C ALA A 82 -19.42 -44.27 6.79
N ALA A 83 -19.55 -44.87 5.59
CA ALA A 83 -19.30 -44.22 4.31
C ALA A 83 -20.26 -43.05 4.03
N CYS A 84 -21.47 -43.08 4.58
CA CYS A 84 -22.41 -41.95 4.50
C CYS A 84 -22.20 -40.94 5.64
N ARG A 85 -22.00 -41.42 6.87
CA ARG A 85 -21.97 -40.56 8.07
C ARG A 85 -20.68 -39.75 8.21
N LEU A 86 -19.54 -40.33 7.85
CA LEU A 86 -18.25 -39.66 8.00
C LEU A 86 -18.12 -38.43 7.07
N PRO A 87 -18.43 -38.51 5.76
CA PRO A 87 -18.44 -37.32 4.91
C PRO A 87 -19.40 -36.24 5.40
N GLN A 88 -20.59 -36.61 5.88
CA GLN A 88 -21.56 -35.64 6.40
C GLN A 88 -21.04 -34.92 7.64
N GLY A 89 -20.53 -35.67 8.63
CA GLY A 89 -19.97 -35.07 9.85
C GLY A 89 -18.73 -34.22 9.59
N ARG A 90 -17.89 -34.60 8.62
CA ARG A 90 -16.74 -33.80 8.21
C ARG A 90 -17.12 -32.53 7.46
N LYS A 91 -18.18 -32.57 6.64
CA LYS A 91 -18.71 -31.37 5.99
C LYS A 91 -19.26 -30.39 7.00
N GLU A 92 -20.01 -30.89 7.99
CA GLU A 92 -20.54 -30.08 9.07
C GLU A 92 -19.41 -29.45 9.90
N GLU A 93 -18.41 -30.23 10.32
CA GLU A 93 -17.22 -29.72 11.02
C GLU A 93 -16.48 -28.65 10.21
N ILE A 94 -16.36 -28.82 8.88
CA ILE A 94 -15.72 -27.83 8.00
C ILE A 94 -16.60 -26.59 7.85
N SER A 95 -17.93 -26.74 7.76
CA SER A 95 -18.86 -25.60 7.77
C SER A 95 -18.75 -24.81 9.08
N ASP A 96 -18.68 -25.49 10.22
CA ASP A 96 -18.49 -24.84 11.52
C ASP A 96 -17.17 -24.06 11.55
N ILE A 97 -16.06 -24.65 11.09
CA ILE A 97 -14.76 -23.95 10.97
C ILE A 97 -14.84 -22.75 10.01
N LYS A 98 -15.59 -22.86 8.90
CA LYS A 98 -15.80 -21.76 7.96
C LYS A 98 -16.54 -20.60 8.62
N GLU A 99 -17.55 -20.89 9.42
CA GLU A 99 -18.33 -19.90 10.16
C GLU A 99 -17.52 -19.27 11.29
N GLU A 100 -16.85 -20.08 12.12
CA GLU A 100 -15.97 -19.61 13.22
C GLU A 100 -14.84 -18.71 12.70
N GLY A 101 -14.19 -19.12 11.62
CA GLY A 101 -13.11 -18.36 11.00
C GLY A 101 -13.56 -17.22 10.09
N ASN A 102 -14.88 -17.02 9.92
CA ASN A 102 -15.46 -16.11 8.94
C ASN A 102 -14.78 -16.20 7.56
N LEU A 103 -14.49 -17.43 7.13
CA LEU A 103 -13.62 -17.70 5.98
C LEU A 103 -14.22 -17.17 4.69
N GLU A 104 -15.55 -17.16 4.57
CA GLU A 104 -16.21 -16.62 3.39
C GLU A 104 -15.91 -15.13 3.20
N ALA A 105 -16.02 -14.32 4.27
CA ALA A 105 -15.70 -12.90 4.20
C ALA A 105 -14.21 -12.67 3.91
N VAL A 106 -13.32 -13.42 4.57
CA VAL A 106 -11.86 -13.29 4.39
C VAL A 106 -11.44 -13.68 2.97
N LEU A 107 -11.95 -14.80 2.43
CA LEU A 107 -11.63 -15.25 1.07
C LEU A 107 -12.23 -14.33 0.00
N ASN A 108 -13.45 -13.81 0.22
CA ASN A 108 -14.03 -12.82 -0.68
C ASN A 108 -13.26 -11.48 -0.64
N ALA A 109 -12.80 -11.05 0.53
CA ALA A 109 -11.94 -9.87 0.65
C ALA A 109 -10.57 -10.09 -0.04
N LEU A 110 -10.00 -11.30 0.08
CA LEU A 110 -8.78 -11.67 -0.63
C LEU A 110 -8.99 -11.68 -2.14
N ASP A 111 -10.11 -12.22 -2.64
CA ASP A 111 -10.49 -12.16 -4.05
C ASP A 111 -10.50 -10.70 -4.53
N LYS A 112 -11.15 -9.79 -3.78
CA LYS A 112 -11.15 -8.35 -4.07
C LYS A 112 -9.75 -7.72 -4.11
N ILE A 113 -8.90 -8.00 -3.11
CA ILE A 113 -7.53 -7.46 -3.06
C ILE A 113 -6.70 -7.96 -4.26
N VAL A 114 -6.86 -9.22 -4.64
CA VAL A 114 -6.17 -9.80 -5.80
C VAL A 114 -6.64 -9.14 -7.09
N GLU A 115 -7.94 -8.93 -7.26
CA GLU A 115 -8.51 -8.21 -8.41
C GLU A 115 -7.97 -6.78 -8.51
N GLU A 116 -7.97 -6.01 -7.41
CA GLU A 116 -7.42 -4.65 -7.33
C GLU A 116 -5.90 -4.63 -7.64
N GLY A 117 -5.19 -5.68 -7.26
CA GLY A 117 -3.75 -5.83 -7.45
C GLY A 117 -3.31 -6.27 -8.86
N LYS A 118 -4.20 -6.77 -9.72
CA LYS A 118 -3.85 -7.38 -11.03
C LYS A 118 -3.04 -6.48 -11.96
N VAL A 119 -3.17 -5.16 -11.82
CA VAL A 119 -2.42 -4.18 -12.61
C VAL A 119 -0.92 -4.20 -12.31
N ARG A 120 -0.55 -4.53 -11.06
CA ARG A 120 0.85 -4.55 -10.60
C ARG A 120 1.44 -5.93 -10.86
N LYS A 121 2.30 -6.03 -11.88
CA LYS A 121 3.00 -7.28 -12.24
C LYS A 121 4.33 -7.48 -11.49
N GLU A 122 4.84 -6.43 -10.87
CA GLU A 122 6.08 -6.48 -10.11
C GLU A 122 5.89 -7.22 -8.78
N PRO A 123 6.95 -7.86 -8.25
CA PRO A 123 6.91 -8.46 -6.93
C PRO A 123 6.52 -7.41 -5.89
N ALA A 124 5.37 -7.61 -5.25
CA ALA A 124 4.94 -6.74 -4.17
C ALA A 124 5.93 -6.82 -2.99
N TRP A 125 6.02 -5.73 -2.22
CA TRP A 125 6.83 -5.67 -1.02
C TRP A 125 6.50 -6.81 -0.04
N ARG A 126 7.52 -7.29 0.67
CA ARG A 126 7.41 -8.31 1.72
C ARG A 126 8.14 -7.79 2.96
N PRO A 127 7.64 -8.10 4.16
CA PRO A 127 8.34 -7.79 5.40
C PRO A 127 9.78 -8.30 5.32
N SER A 128 10.74 -7.41 5.58
CA SER A 128 12.15 -7.75 5.47
C SER A 128 12.65 -8.60 6.64
N GLY A 129 11.86 -8.68 7.72
CA GLY A 129 12.26 -9.26 8.99
C GLY A 129 13.01 -8.28 9.89
N ILE A 130 13.24 -7.05 9.42
CA ILE A 130 13.89 -5.98 10.18
C ILE A 130 12.83 -4.92 10.49
N PRO A 131 12.34 -4.84 11.73
CA PRO A 131 11.19 -4.00 12.07
C PRO A 131 11.44 -2.51 11.81
N GLU A 132 12.66 -2.02 12.03
CA GLU A 132 13.02 -0.61 11.81
C GLU A 132 12.87 -0.23 10.33
N LYS A 133 13.32 -1.10 9.43
CA LYS A 133 13.23 -0.89 7.98
C LYS A 133 11.78 -0.91 7.50
N ASP A 134 11.00 -1.85 8.01
CA ASP A 134 9.60 -2.01 7.63
C ASP A 134 8.76 -0.83 8.17
N LEU A 135 9.07 -0.35 9.38
CA LEU A 135 8.42 0.79 10.01
C LEU A 135 8.71 2.12 9.30
N HIS A 136 9.95 2.34 8.83
CA HIS A 136 10.30 3.55 8.09
C HIS A 136 9.42 3.78 6.86
N SER A 137 9.08 2.72 6.12
CA SER A 137 8.21 2.84 4.95
C SER A 137 6.80 3.33 5.31
N VAL A 138 6.28 2.90 6.46
CA VAL A 138 4.95 3.27 6.94
C VAL A 138 4.96 4.68 7.53
N MET A 139 6.02 5.07 8.22
CA MET A 139 6.13 6.37 8.89
C MET A 139 6.54 7.52 7.96
N ALA A 140 7.22 7.22 6.85
CA ALA A 140 7.69 8.20 5.89
C ALA A 140 6.68 9.29 5.49
N PRO A 141 5.43 8.98 5.08
CA PRO A 141 4.48 10.01 4.66
C PRO A 141 4.17 11.04 5.77
N TYR A 142 4.08 10.61 7.02
CA TYR A 142 3.80 11.51 8.14
C TYR A 142 4.97 12.45 8.43
N PHE A 143 6.20 11.93 8.43
CA PHE A 143 7.39 12.75 8.63
C PHE A 143 7.64 13.72 7.47
N LEU A 144 7.34 13.32 6.24
CA LEU A 144 7.39 14.21 5.08
C LEU A 144 6.36 15.33 5.22
N GLN A 145 5.12 15.03 5.59
CA GLN A 145 4.08 16.02 5.83
C GLN A 145 4.47 17.00 6.96
N GLN A 146 5.03 16.50 8.05
CA GLN A 146 5.51 17.32 9.16
C GLN A 146 6.64 18.25 8.70
N ARG A 147 7.64 17.72 8.00
CA ARG A 147 8.76 18.49 7.45
C ARG A 147 8.26 19.61 6.54
N ASP A 148 7.36 19.29 5.61
CA ASP A 148 6.86 20.25 4.63
C ASP A 148 5.99 21.33 5.28
N THR A 149 5.29 20.98 6.37
CA THR A 149 4.57 21.95 7.19
C THR A 149 5.51 22.90 7.90
N LEU A 150 6.52 22.39 8.60
CA LEU A 150 7.51 23.21 9.29
C LEU A 150 8.27 24.11 8.32
N ARG A 151 8.66 23.58 7.15
CA ARG A 151 9.33 24.37 6.10
C ARG A 151 8.49 25.56 5.67
N ARG A 152 7.18 25.39 5.46
CA ARG A 152 6.29 26.50 5.11
C ARG A 152 6.21 27.57 6.20
N HIS A 153 6.20 27.16 7.48
CA HIS A 153 6.20 28.11 8.60
C HIS A 153 7.50 28.90 8.67
N VAL A 154 8.64 28.23 8.51
CA VAL A 154 9.96 28.87 8.48
C VAL A 154 10.04 29.88 7.34
N GLN A 155 9.67 29.48 6.11
CA GLN A 155 9.68 30.37 4.95
C GLN A 155 8.78 31.60 5.13
N LYS A 156 7.61 31.42 5.75
CA LYS A 156 6.72 32.54 6.06
C LYS A 156 7.39 33.51 7.04
N GLN A 157 8.00 32.99 8.11
CA GLN A 157 8.67 33.83 9.09
C GLN A 157 9.90 34.54 8.52
N GLU A 158 10.66 33.87 7.66
CA GLU A 158 11.82 34.47 6.96
C GLU A 158 11.38 35.63 6.05
N ALA A 159 10.28 35.47 5.32
CA ALA A 159 9.74 36.54 4.47
C ALA A 159 9.25 37.74 5.30
N GLU A 160 8.53 37.50 6.39
CA GLU A 160 8.08 38.57 7.31
C GLU A 160 9.28 39.29 7.96
N ASN A 161 10.28 38.53 8.42
CA ASN A 161 11.50 39.10 9.00
C ASN A 161 12.28 39.94 8.00
N GLN A 162 12.35 39.53 6.73
CA GLN A 162 12.99 40.31 5.69
C GLN A 162 12.28 41.65 5.47
N GLN A 163 10.95 41.64 5.38
CA GLN A 163 10.15 42.86 5.25
C GLN A 163 10.35 43.81 6.46
N LEU A 164 10.40 43.24 7.67
CA LEU A 164 10.67 44.02 8.89
C LEU A 164 12.09 44.59 8.91
N ALA A 165 13.09 43.83 8.44
CA ALA A 165 14.46 44.30 8.34
C ALA A 165 14.58 45.49 7.36
N ASP A 166 13.91 45.39 6.20
CA ASP A 166 13.88 46.46 5.21
C ASP A 166 13.19 47.72 5.77
N ALA A 167 12.08 47.56 6.51
CA ALA A 167 11.40 48.65 7.19
C ALA A 167 12.28 49.32 8.27
N VAL A 168 13.04 48.53 9.03
CA VAL A 168 13.99 49.05 10.03
C VAL A 168 15.12 49.83 9.35
N LEU A 169 15.66 49.33 8.24
CA LEU A 169 16.70 50.03 7.48
C LEU A 169 16.17 51.36 6.92
N ALA A 170 14.95 51.38 6.37
CA ALA A 170 14.31 52.61 5.91
C ALA A 170 14.10 53.59 7.07
N GLY A 171 13.63 53.11 8.24
CA GLY A 171 13.47 53.91 9.44
C GLY A 171 14.79 54.50 9.95
N ARG A 172 15.89 53.73 9.93
CA ARG A 172 17.22 54.23 10.31
C ARG A 172 17.69 55.37 9.40
N ARG A 173 17.51 55.23 8.08
CA ARG A 173 17.83 56.31 7.12
C ARG A 173 17.04 57.58 7.39
N GLN A 174 15.74 57.45 7.66
CA GLN A 174 14.89 58.59 8.00
C GLN A 174 15.38 59.31 9.28
N VAL A 175 15.82 58.56 10.29
CA VAL A 175 16.37 59.14 11.53
C VAL A 175 17.69 59.84 11.26
N GLU A 176 18.58 59.26 10.45
CA GLU A 176 19.84 59.90 10.05
C GLU A 176 19.60 61.23 9.32
N GLU A 177 18.65 61.26 8.37
CA GLU A 177 18.27 62.50 7.68
C GLU A 177 17.70 63.55 8.63
N LEU A 178 16.84 63.15 9.57
CA LEU A 178 16.30 64.05 10.58
C LEU A 178 17.40 64.60 11.50
N GLN A 179 18.39 63.78 11.88
CA GLN A 179 19.54 64.22 12.67
C GLN A 179 20.34 65.28 11.92
N LEU A 180 20.61 65.08 10.63
CA LEU A 180 21.31 66.07 9.79
C LEU A 180 20.52 67.39 9.70
N GLN A 181 19.21 67.33 9.53
CA GLN A 181 18.35 68.53 9.50
C GLN A 181 18.38 69.28 10.83
N VAL A 182 18.30 68.57 11.95
CA VAL A 182 18.40 69.16 13.30
C VAL A 182 19.75 69.83 13.50
N GLN A 183 20.84 69.17 13.10
CA GLN A 183 22.19 69.71 13.21
C GLN A 183 22.39 70.96 12.33
N ALA A 184 21.89 70.94 11.09
CA ALA A 184 21.95 72.09 10.19
C ALA A 184 21.19 73.30 10.76
N ARG A 185 19.99 73.08 11.31
CA ARG A 185 19.22 74.13 11.99
C ARG A 185 19.98 74.68 13.20
N GLN A 186 20.57 73.80 14.02
CA GLN A 186 21.37 74.22 15.17
C GLN A 186 22.54 75.11 14.75
N GLN A 187 23.27 74.73 13.70
CA GLN A 187 24.38 75.52 13.17
C GLN A 187 23.92 76.87 12.62
N ALA A 188 22.79 76.91 11.90
CA ALA A 188 22.20 78.16 11.42
C ALA A 188 21.85 79.12 12.57
N TRP A 189 21.26 78.60 13.65
CA TRP A 189 20.98 79.39 14.86
C TRP A 189 22.25 79.91 15.54
N GLN A 190 23.30 79.09 15.60
CA GLN A 190 24.59 79.52 16.15
C GLN A 190 25.25 80.62 15.31
N ALA A 191 25.15 80.55 13.98
CA ALA A 191 25.66 81.58 13.08
C ALA A 191 24.93 82.91 13.27
N LEU A 192 23.60 82.91 13.25
CA LEU A 192 22.78 84.10 13.52
C LEU A 192 23.12 84.74 14.87
N HIS A 193 23.33 83.93 15.90
CA HIS A 193 23.69 84.43 17.22
C HIS A 193 25.10 85.04 17.27
N ARG A 194 26.05 84.56 16.46
CA ARG A 194 27.37 85.19 16.32
C ARG A 194 27.27 86.54 15.61
N GLU A 195 26.54 86.60 14.49
CA GLU A 195 26.30 87.84 13.76
C GLU A 195 25.63 88.89 14.65
N GLN A 196 24.66 88.48 15.46
CA GLN A 196 24.02 89.37 16.44
C GLN A 196 25.02 89.93 17.46
N ARG A 197 25.94 89.10 17.98
CA ARG A 197 26.99 89.55 18.91
C ARG A 197 27.96 90.53 18.24
N GLU A 198 28.35 90.28 17.00
CA GLU A 198 29.21 91.17 16.22
C GLU A 198 28.53 92.51 15.95
N LEU A 199 27.25 92.51 15.56
CA LEU A 199 26.43 93.72 15.42
C LEU A 199 26.39 94.54 16.72
N VAL A 200 26.14 93.89 17.86
CA VAL A 200 26.14 94.57 19.16
C VAL A 200 27.52 95.14 19.52
N ALA A 201 28.61 94.48 19.13
CA ALA A 201 29.97 94.99 19.34
C ALA A 201 30.27 96.22 18.48
N VAL A 202 29.81 96.26 17.22
CA VAL A 202 29.94 97.44 16.34
C VAL A 202 29.10 98.62 16.84
N LEU A 203 27.93 98.35 17.41
CA LEU A 203 27.04 99.37 17.96
C LEU A 203 27.47 99.89 19.34
N ARG A 204 28.44 99.25 20.00
CA ARG A 204 29.13 99.80 21.18
C ARG A 204 30.30 100.64 20.71
N GLU A 205 30.24 101.95 20.91
CA GLU A 205 31.37 102.85 20.64
C GLU A 205 32.58 102.49 21.53
N PRO A 206 33.82 102.63 21.02
CA PRO A 206 35.01 102.56 21.85
C PRO A 206 35.10 103.86 22.68
N GLU A 207 35.14 103.73 24.00
CA GLU A 207 35.59 104.82 24.90
C GLU A 207 37.09 105.10 24.74
#